data_AF-A0A9J7YFP2-F1
#
_entry.id   AF-A0A9J7YFP2-F1
#
_cell.length_a   1.000
_cell.length_b   1.000
_cell.length_c   1.000
_cell.angle_alpha   90.00
_cell.angle_beta   90.00
_cell.angle_gamma   90.00
#
_symmetry.space_group_name_H-M   'P 1'
#
loop_
_entity.id
_entity.type
_entity.pdbx_description
1 polymer ?
#
loop_
_entity_poly.entity_id
_entity_poly.type
_entity_poly.pdbx_seq_one_letter_code
_entity_poly.pdbx_strand_id
1 'polypeptide(L)'
;MWCIYLFITWALLSSLPQMVGVVGLEVHAQIQSTSKLFSGSHVRFLAPPNSLVSHFDASLPGTLPVLNRRCVEAAVLTGLALNCTINRKSLFDRKHYFYADMPAGYQITQQRVPIAVNGMLVYSHFEGRRRNQVVTKSVKIKQIQLEQDSGKSLHDDEQSQTLIDLNRAGVGLMELVMEPEMCCGEEAAAAVRELQLILQALGTCQANMAEGQLRVDANVSVHRPGEPLGVRTEVKNINSVRHLAKAIDYEIQRQMEVLQSAGKVLNETRAFDSKSGNTIPMRDKEGLQDYRFMPEPNLPPLFVYESKASVPAGVDPAQVVVIDRLSAQLPELPSVKRTRLVETYGILQEHSFTLVNEDGLMDYFENVVQTTKAEPRKVIGWVIKELMGNLNSQNLKVSQSPISPCALAELINLAESGHISSSTAKQVFQEMWKAPEKTVGQIVKEQDLWMINDKEELQKICRRIVDSHPEEVQIIRRGNKKVLNKLMGEVQRETKGRTDPVQVRAILEKMVS
;
A
#
# COMPACT_ATOMS: atom_id res chain seq x y z
N MET A 1 -22.60 45.36 31.62
CA MET A 1 -21.51 45.65 30.67
C MET A 1 -20.35 44.64 30.73
N TRP A 2 -19.97 44.11 31.89
CA TRP A 2 -18.83 43.16 32.01
C TRP A 2 -19.11 41.72 31.50
N CYS A 3 -20.34 41.21 31.57
CA CYS A 3 -20.67 39.89 31.00
C CYS A 3 -20.65 39.84 29.47
N ILE A 4 -20.87 40.97 28.79
CA ILE A 4 -20.88 41.03 27.32
C ILE A 4 -19.45 40.99 26.77
N TYR A 5 -18.48 41.61 27.47
CA TYR A 5 -17.06 41.55 27.09
C TYR A 5 -16.45 40.15 27.24
N LEU A 6 -16.86 39.37 28.26
CA LEU A 6 -16.40 37.98 28.44
C LEU A 6 -16.98 37.02 27.39
N PHE A 7 -18.25 37.23 27.00
CA PHE A 7 -18.87 36.42 25.94
C PHE A 7 -18.29 36.74 24.55
N ILE A 8 -17.98 38.01 24.28
CA ILE A 8 -17.36 38.43 23.02
C ILE A 8 -15.92 37.90 22.93
N THR A 9 -15.15 37.91 24.02
CA THR A 9 -13.78 37.34 24.03
C THR A 9 -13.76 35.82 23.93
N TRP A 10 -14.70 35.10 24.55
CA TRP A 10 -14.81 33.65 24.38
C TRP A 10 -15.30 33.25 22.98
N ALA A 11 -16.27 33.98 22.41
CA ALA A 11 -16.74 33.77 21.04
C ALA A 11 -15.66 34.10 19.99
N LEU A 12 -14.84 35.15 20.22
CA LEU A 12 -13.69 35.51 19.37
C LEU A 12 -12.50 34.54 19.52
N LEU A 13 -12.30 33.94 20.70
CA LEU A 13 -11.29 32.88 20.90
C LEU A 13 -11.74 31.55 20.26
N SER A 14 -13.04 31.28 20.22
CA SER A 14 -13.61 30.13 19.50
C SER A 14 -13.72 30.32 17.98
N SER A 15 -13.43 31.54 17.47
CA SER A 15 -13.46 31.85 16.03
C SER A 15 -12.09 31.86 15.36
N LEU A 16 -11.02 31.49 16.07
CA LEU A 16 -9.71 31.32 15.44
C LEU A 16 -9.75 30.03 14.58
N PRO A 17 -9.34 30.09 13.30
CA PRO A 17 -9.29 28.91 12.47
C PRO A 17 -8.47 27.81 13.17
N GLN A 18 -9.03 26.60 13.24
CA GLN A 18 -8.32 25.45 13.79
C GLN A 18 -7.02 25.26 13.00
N MET A 19 -5.91 25.07 13.71
CA MET A 19 -4.62 24.77 13.06
C MET A 19 -4.76 23.47 12.26
N VAL A 20 -4.12 23.43 11.10
CA VAL A 20 -4.11 22.27 10.20
C VAL A 20 -2.69 21.78 10.00
N GLY A 21 -2.55 20.46 9.91
CA GLY A 21 -1.31 19.80 9.56
C GLY A 21 -0.97 20.01 8.09
N VAL A 22 0.34 20.06 7.82
CA VAL A 22 0.92 20.11 6.49
C VAL A 22 2.10 19.16 6.47
N VAL A 23 2.12 18.27 5.49
CA VAL A 23 3.04 17.14 5.43
C VAL A 23 3.65 17.04 4.03
N GLY A 24 4.96 17.10 3.96
CA GLY A 24 5.76 16.70 2.80
C GLY A 24 6.48 15.39 3.09
N LEU A 25 6.77 14.60 2.05
CA LEU A 25 7.44 13.30 2.20
C LEU A 25 8.69 13.25 1.34
N GLU A 26 9.73 12.63 1.87
CA GLU A 26 10.95 12.29 1.14
C GLU A 26 11.05 10.76 1.11
N VAL A 27 10.89 10.19 -0.08
CA VAL A 27 10.82 8.74 -0.26
C VAL A 27 12.06 8.25 -0.99
N HIS A 28 12.82 7.37 -0.34
CA HIS A 28 13.97 6.70 -0.96
C HIS A 28 13.54 5.29 -1.39
N ALA A 29 13.49 5.06 -2.70
CA ALA A 29 13.16 3.79 -3.32
C ALA A 29 14.41 3.11 -3.87
N GLN A 30 14.72 1.92 -3.38
CA GLN A 30 15.82 1.11 -3.86
C GLN A 30 15.53 0.56 -5.25
N ILE A 31 16.37 0.91 -6.22
CA ILE A 31 16.17 0.51 -7.61
C ILE A 31 16.38 -1.00 -7.75
N GLN A 32 15.45 -1.65 -8.45
CA GLN A 32 15.56 -3.05 -8.86
C GLN A 32 16.53 -3.17 -10.05
N SER A 33 17.81 -3.35 -9.75
CA SER A 33 18.88 -3.59 -10.73
C SER A 33 19.71 -4.82 -10.35
N THR A 34 20.40 -5.41 -11.34
CA THR A 34 21.29 -6.56 -11.12
C THR A 34 22.64 -6.15 -10.54
N SER A 35 23.14 -4.98 -10.92
CA SER A 35 24.36 -4.36 -10.41
C SER A 35 24.08 -3.00 -9.75
N LYS A 36 25.04 -2.51 -8.96
CA LYS A 36 24.99 -1.23 -8.25
C LYS A 36 24.94 -0.02 -9.19
N LEU A 37 24.76 1.19 -8.64
CA LEU A 37 24.56 2.41 -9.43
C LEU A 37 25.80 2.81 -10.23
N PHE A 38 26.98 2.63 -9.63
CA PHE A 38 28.26 3.07 -10.19
C PHE A 38 29.33 1.98 -10.28
N SER A 39 28.98 0.73 -9.96
CA SER A 39 29.90 -0.41 -9.96
C SER A 39 29.24 -1.69 -10.46
N GLY A 40 30.07 -2.67 -10.84
CA GLY A 40 29.62 -3.98 -11.35
C GLY A 40 29.18 -4.96 -10.25
N SER A 41 29.27 -4.61 -8.97
CA SER A 41 28.87 -5.49 -7.87
C SER A 41 27.39 -5.80 -7.91
N HIS A 42 27.02 -7.02 -7.54
CA HIS A 42 25.63 -7.45 -7.50
C HIS A 42 24.83 -6.76 -6.38
N VAL A 43 23.54 -6.58 -6.61
CA VAL A 43 22.58 -6.19 -5.58
C VAL A 43 21.79 -7.44 -5.17
N ARG A 44 21.94 -7.89 -3.92
CA ARG A 44 21.20 -9.03 -3.38
C ARG A 44 20.96 -8.86 -1.89
N PHE A 45 19.75 -9.21 -1.45
CA PHE A 45 19.38 -9.24 -0.04
C PHE A 45 19.99 -10.47 0.68
N LEU A 46 20.32 -10.32 1.97
CA LEU A 46 20.87 -11.39 2.83
C LEU A 46 22.17 -12.05 2.32
N ALA A 47 23.02 -11.30 1.63
CA ALA A 47 24.36 -11.78 1.32
C ALA A 47 25.26 -11.76 2.58
N PRO A 48 26.29 -12.64 2.66
CA PRO A 48 27.30 -12.55 3.72
C PRO A 48 27.93 -11.16 3.78
N PRO A 49 28.26 -10.62 4.97
CA PRO A 49 28.83 -9.28 5.11
C PRO A 49 30.04 -9.05 4.21
N ASN A 50 30.10 -7.88 3.56
CA ASN A 50 31.19 -7.46 2.67
C ASN A 50 31.51 -8.42 1.49
N SER A 51 30.56 -9.26 1.06
CA SER A 51 30.73 -10.19 -0.07
C SER A 51 30.32 -9.61 -1.44
N LEU A 52 29.58 -8.51 -1.46
CA LEU A 52 29.07 -7.84 -2.66
C LEU A 52 29.69 -6.45 -2.82
N VAL A 53 31.02 -6.37 -2.71
CA VAL A 53 31.76 -5.12 -2.64
C VAL A 53 32.88 -5.13 -3.68
N SER A 54 32.89 -4.15 -4.56
CA SER A 54 33.98 -3.90 -5.51
C SER A 54 34.98 -2.90 -4.95
N HIS A 55 36.12 -2.73 -5.63
CA HIS A 55 37.11 -1.72 -5.28
C HIS A 55 36.51 -0.30 -5.23
N PHE A 56 35.58 0.02 -6.13
CA PHE A 56 34.89 1.31 -6.12
C PHE A 56 33.97 1.46 -4.91
N ASP A 57 33.20 0.41 -4.58
CA ASP A 57 32.29 0.45 -3.42
C ASP A 57 33.06 0.61 -2.10
N ALA A 58 34.25 0.01 -2.01
CA ALA A 58 35.17 0.16 -0.87
C ALA A 58 35.99 1.47 -0.92
N SER A 59 35.81 2.30 -1.95
CA SER A 59 36.53 3.56 -2.16
C SER A 59 38.06 3.40 -2.18
N LEU A 60 38.56 2.33 -2.82
CA LEU A 60 40.00 2.17 -3.02
C LEU A 60 40.54 3.29 -3.92
N PRO A 61 41.73 3.85 -3.60
CA PRO A 61 42.33 4.92 -4.39
C PRO A 61 42.49 4.54 -5.87
N GLY A 62 42.13 5.48 -6.76
CA GLY A 62 42.25 5.31 -8.21
C GLY A 62 41.03 4.68 -8.91
N THR A 63 39.98 4.34 -8.17
CA THR A 63 38.73 3.83 -8.76
C THR A 63 37.83 4.97 -9.26
N LEU A 64 37.01 4.71 -10.29
CA LEU A 64 36.10 5.68 -10.92
C LEU A 64 34.68 5.11 -11.06
N PRO A 65 33.63 5.96 -10.96
CA PRO A 65 32.24 5.53 -11.09
C PRO A 65 31.86 5.23 -12.54
N VAL A 66 31.05 4.18 -12.75
CA VAL A 66 30.46 3.86 -14.07
C VAL A 66 28.94 3.72 -13.93
N LEU A 67 28.20 4.68 -14.47
CA LEU A 67 26.75 4.77 -14.31
C LEU A 67 25.99 3.57 -14.90
N ASN A 68 25.06 3.04 -14.12
CA ASN A 68 24.20 1.93 -14.52
C ASN A 68 22.98 2.39 -15.35
N ARG A 69 22.92 1.93 -16.61
CA ARG A 69 21.81 2.24 -17.54
C ARG A 69 20.43 1.86 -17.00
N ARG A 70 20.30 0.69 -16.36
CA ARG A 70 19.02 0.21 -15.80
C ARG A 70 18.50 1.14 -14.71
N CYS A 71 19.39 1.75 -13.92
CA CYS A 71 19.02 2.72 -12.89
C CYS A 71 18.45 4.01 -13.51
N VAL A 72 19.06 4.49 -14.59
CA VAL A 72 18.53 5.63 -15.35
C VAL A 72 17.17 5.31 -15.96
N GLU A 73 17.04 4.15 -16.63
CA GLU A 73 15.77 3.69 -17.19
C GLU A 73 14.67 3.59 -16.11
N ALA A 74 15.01 3.10 -14.91
CA ALA A 74 14.08 3.01 -13.79
C ALA A 74 13.55 4.38 -13.34
N ALA A 75 14.45 5.36 -13.21
CA ALA A 75 14.07 6.70 -12.80
C ALA A 75 13.28 7.45 -13.87
N VAL A 76 13.61 7.27 -15.15
CA VAL A 76 12.83 7.84 -16.27
C VAL A 76 11.44 7.22 -16.34
N LEU A 77 11.33 5.89 -16.26
CA LEU A 77 10.03 5.19 -16.23
C LEU A 77 9.15 5.67 -15.05
N THR A 78 9.75 5.80 -13.87
CA THR A 78 9.05 6.29 -12.67
C THR A 78 8.62 7.74 -12.85
N GLY A 79 9.48 8.59 -13.44
CA GLY A 79 9.15 9.97 -13.78
C GLY A 79 7.98 10.06 -14.74
N LEU A 80 7.96 9.28 -15.82
CA LEU A 80 6.87 9.24 -16.78
C LEU A 80 5.55 8.78 -16.14
N ALA A 81 5.58 7.73 -15.32
CA ALA A 81 4.40 7.21 -14.62
C ALA A 81 3.79 8.22 -13.64
N LEU A 82 4.63 9.08 -13.04
CA LEU A 82 4.23 10.16 -12.15
C LEU A 82 4.02 11.50 -12.90
N ASN A 83 3.90 11.47 -14.23
CA ASN A 83 3.71 12.63 -15.09
C ASN A 83 4.74 13.76 -14.86
N CYS A 84 5.98 13.40 -14.54
CA CYS A 84 7.08 14.34 -14.41
C CYS A 84 7.59 14.80 -15.78
N THR A 85 8.15 16.00 -15.81
CA THR A 85 9.00 16.45 -16.92
C THR A 85 10.39 15.82 -16.77
N ILE A 86 10.81 15.03 -17.77
CA ILE A 86 12.14 14.41 -17.80
C ILE A 86 13.17 15.44 -18.28
N ASN A 87 14.23 15.64 -17.51
CA ASN A 87 15.32 16.52 -17.90
C ASN A 87 16.22 15.82 -18.92
N ARG A 88 16.25 16.32 -20.17
CA ARG A 88 17.11 15.77 -21.26
C ARG A 88 18.60 15.79 -20.93
N LYS A 89 19.02 16.67 -20.03
CA LYS A 89 20.36 16.74 -19.47
C LYS A 89 20.23 16.70 -17.94
N SER A 90 20.92 15.78 -17.29
CA SER A 90 20.96 15.64 -15.84
C SER A 90 22.42 15.61 -15.35
N LEU A 91 22.65 16.11 -14.14
CA LEU A 91 24.00 16.30 -13.58
C LEU A 91 24.12 15.57 -12.25
N PHE A 92 25.25 14.89 -12.05
CA PHE A 92 25.61 14.31 -10.77
C PHE A 92 26.46 15.28 -9.94
N ASP A 93 26.26 15.23 -8.64
CA ASP A 93 26.86 16.07 -7.62
C ASP A 93 27.36 15.19 -6.46
N ARG A 94 28.38 15.66 -5.74
CA ARG A 94 28.86 15.05 -4.50
C ARG A 94 28.25 15.77 -3.30
N LYS A 95 27.56 15.04 -2.45
CA LYS A 95 27.09 15.48 -1.12
C LYS A 95 28.09 15.00 -0.08
N HIS A 96 28.89 15.91 0.48
CA HIS A 96 29.99 15.56 1.39
C HIS A 96 29.50 15.40 2.82
N TYR A 97 29.74 14.23 3.40
CA TYR A 97 29.60 13.98 4.83
C TYR A 97 30.44 12.76 5.21
N PHE A 98 31.04 12.81 6.40
CA PHE A 98 31.86 11.71 6.90
C PHE A 98 30.99 10.82 7.79
N TYR A 99 30.89 9.56 7.40
CA TYR A 99 30.26 8.51 8.20
C TYR A 99 30.88 7.16 7.85
N ALA A 100 30.93 6.23 8.81
CA ALA A 100 31.66 4.97 8.64
C ALA A 100 31.08 4.06 7.53
N ASP A 101 29.80 4.20 7.22
CA ASP A 101 29.11 3.47 6.15
C ASP A 101 29.12 4.19 4.78
N MET A 102 29.79 5.35 4.69
CA MET A 102 30.00 6.09 3.44
C MET A 102 31.52 6.21 3.18
N PRO A 103 32.15 5.17 2.59
CA PRO A 103 33.61 5.05 2.53
C PRO A 103 34.29 6.17 1.73
N ALA A 104 33.61 6.75 0.74
CA ALA A 104 34.15 7.85 -0.07
C ALA A 104 34.20 9.20 0.68
N GLY A 105 33.50 9.33 1.81
CA GLY A 105 33.30 10.62 2.50
C GLY A 105 32.36 11.58 1.75
N TYR A 106 31.70 11.10 0.69
CA TYR A 106 30.65 11.79 -0.03
C TYR A 106 29.71 10.78 -0.71
N GLN A 107 28.45 11.17 -0.89
CA GLN A 107 27.45 10.45 -1.65
C GLN A 107 27.33 11.10 -3.03
N ILE A 108 27.39 10.31 -4.11
CA ILE A 108 27.03 10.80 -5.45
C ILE A 108 25.50 10.82 -5.55
N THR A 109 24.94 12.00 -5.84
CA THR A 109 23.49 12.30 -5.94
C THR A 109 23.24 13.30 -7.07
N GLN A 110 22.03 13.86 -7.21
CA GLN A 110 21.71 14.90 -8.21
C GLN A 110 20.97 16.07 -7.54
N GLN A 111 21.70 17.13 -7.21
CA GLN A 111 21.10 18.29 -6.55
C GLN A 111 20.68 19.37 -7.55
N ARG A 112 21.55 19.67 -8.53
CA ARG A 112 21.37 20.83 -9.41
C ARG A 112 20.41 20.57 -10.56
N VAL A 113 20.53 19.41 -11.20
CA VAL A 113 19.69 19.02 -12.34
C VAL A 113 19.29 17.55 -12.18
N PRO A 114 18.24 17.27 -11.38
CA PRO A 114 17.75 15.90 -11.15
C PRO A 114 17.21 15.29 -12.44
N ILE A 115 16.99 13.98 -12.48
CA ILE A 115 16.55 13.28 -13.69
C ILE A 115 15.12 13.65 -14.10
N ALA A 116 14.22 13.93 -13.15
CA ALA A 116 12.85 14.35 -13.42
C ALA A 116 12.34 15.37 -12.41
N VAL A 117 11.44 16.25 -12.83
CA VAL A 117 10.84 17.34 -12.01
C VAL A 117 9.36 17.53 -12.31
N ASN A 118 8.65 18.24 -11.42
CA ASN A 118 7.28 18.71 -11.65
C ASN A 118 6.27 17.60 -12.01
N GLY A 119 6.27 16.52 -11.24
CA GLY A 119 5.29 15.44 -11.37
C GLY A 119 4.09 15.61 -10.46
N MET A 120 3.23 14.60 -10.48
CA MET A 120 2.04 14.53 -9.63
C MET A 120 1.70 13.07 -9.34
N LEU A 121 1.52 12.77 -8.06
CA LEU A 121 0.99 11.50 -7.59
C LEU A 121 -0.49 11.70 -7.25
N VAL A 122 -1.37 10.95 -7.91
CA VAL A 122 -2.79 10.87 -7.57
C VAL A 122 -2.99 9.66 -6.67
N TYR A 123 -3.62 9.84 -5.52
CA TYR A 123 -3.91 8.77 -4.57
C TYR A 123 -5.34 8.88 -4.07
N SER A 124 -5.86 7.82 -3.45
CA SER A 124 -7.18 7.85 -2.84
C SER A 124 -7.16 7.23 -1.45
N HIS A 125 -7.95 7.82 -0.55
CA HIS A 125 -8.20 7.30 0.79
C HIS A 125 -9.69 7.21 1.05
N PHE A 126 -10.07 6.53 2.14
CA PHE A 126 -11.46 6.30 2.49
C PHE A 126 -11.88 7.23 3.62
N GLU A 127 -12.81 8.14 3.37
CA GLU A 127 -13.36 9.03 4.39
C GLU A 127 -14.73 8.55 4.92
N GLY A 128 -15.12 9.10 6.08
CA GLY A 128 -16.40 8.88 6.74
C GLY A 128 -16.39 7.77 7.80
N ARG A 129 -17.34 7.83 8.76
CA ARG A 129 -17.43 6.91 9.91
C ARG A 129 -17.46 5.42 9.55
N ARG A 130 -17.87 5.07 8.33
CA ARG A 130 -17.92 3.69 7.84
C ARG A 130 -16.79 3.34 6.85
N ARG A 131 -15.98 4.32 6.40
CA ARG A 131 -14.96 4.19 5.34
C ARG A 131 -15.54 3.77 3.98
N ASN A 132 -16.70 4.31 3.62
CA ASN A 132 -17.42 3.93 2.40
C ASN A 132 -17.25 4.94 1.26
N GLN A 133 -16.66 6.10 1.53
CA GLN A 133 -16.50 7.15 0.54
C GLN A 133 -15.03 7.23 0.12
N VAL A 134 -14.76 6.92 -1.14
CA VAL A 134 -13.43 7.11 -1.74
C VAL A 134 -13.25 8.58 -2.06
N VAL A 135 -12.20 9.19 -1.51
CA VAL A 135 -11.79 10.55 -1.82
C VAL A 135 -10.48 10.49 -2.58
N THR A 136 -10.44 11.10 -3.76
CA THR A 136 -9.23 11.20 -4.58
C THR A 136 -8.57 12.54 -4.34
N LYS A 137 -7.26 12.49 -4.07
CA LYS A 137 -6.39 13.64 -3.86
C LYS A 137 -5.18 13.51 -4.77
N SER A 138 -4.41 14.59 -4.86
CA SER A 138 -3.11 14.56 -5.51
C SER A 138 -2.08 15.31 -4.67
N VAL A 139 -0.83 14.95 -4.86
CA VAL A 139 0.34 15.65 -4.31
C VAL A 139 1.35 15.86 -5.41
N LYS A 140 1.93 17.05 -5.49
CA LYS A 140 3.00 17.35 -6.44
C LYS A 140 4.29 16.61 -6.07
N ILE A 141 4.95 16.07 -7.08
CA ILE A 141 6.32 15.54 -6.98
C ILE A 141 7.25 16.65 -7.44
N LYS A 142 8.03 17.20 -6.52
CA LYS A 142 8.99 18.26 -6.81
C LYS A 142 10.07 17.75 -7.75
N GLN A 143 10.69 16.62 -7.39
CA GLN A 143 11.76 16.01 -8.16
C GLN A 143 11.91 14.51 -7.87
N ILE A 144 12.54 13.83 -8.82
CA ILE A 144 13.10 12.48 -8.67
C ILE A 144 14.59 12.58 -9.00
N GLN A 145 15.44 12.13 -8.09
CA GLN A 145 16.89 12.12 -8.27
C GLN A 145 17.48 10.73 -8.06
N LEU A 146 18.59 10.44 -8.74
CA LEU A 146 19.38 9.24 -8.56
C LEU A 146 20.47 9.47 -7.52
N GLU A 147 20.64 8.53 -6.60
CA GLU A 147 21.72 8.59 -5.62
C GLU A 147 22.23 7.23 -5.15
N GLN A 148 23.41 7.21 -4.53
CA GLN A 148 23.99 6.02 -3.91
C GLN A 148 23.41 5.77 -2.53
N ASP A 149 23.09 4.53 -2.21
CA ASP A 149 22.84 4.15 -0.83
C ASP A 149 24.15 4.05 -0.02
N SER A 150 24.02 4.22 1.28
CA SER A 150 25.06 3.98 2.28
C SER A 150 25.16 2.48 2.62
N GLY A 151 26.29 2.09 3.20
CA GLY A 151 26.44 0.79 3.84
C GLY A 151 25.53 0.63 5.06
N LYS A 152 25.73 -0.44 5.82
CA LYS A 152 25.01 -0.71 7.06
C LYS A 152 25.99 -0.66 8.23
N SER A 153 25.64 0.15 9.24
CA SER A 153 26.30 0.15 10.53
C SER A 153 25.55 -0.77 11.49
N LEU A 154 26.25 -1.73 12.10
CA LEU A 154 25.73 -2.64 13.11
C LEU A 154 26.43 -2.33 14.44
N HIS A 155 25.68 -1.88 15.43
CA HIS A 155 26.22 -1.60 16.75
C HIS A 155 26.23 -2.89 17.58
N ASP A 156 27.43 -3.30 18.00
CA ASP A 156 27.65 -4.37 18.96
C ASP A 156 27.88 -3.72 20.33
N ASP A 157 26.80 -3.61 21.09
CA ASP A 157 26.80 -3.00 22.42
C ASP A 157 27.64 -3.82 23.42
N GLU A 158 27.71 -5.15 23.25
CA GLU A 158 28.47 -6.04 24.13
C GLU A 158 29.97 -5.80 24.00
N GLN A 159 30.44 -5.62 22.76
CA GLN A 159 31.85 -5.36 22.48
C GLN A 159 32.18 -3.87 22.39
N SER A 160 31.19 -2.98 22.52
CA SER A 160 31.33 -1.54 22.32
C SER A 160 31.99 -1.18 20.99
N GLN A 161 31.65 -1.91 19.93
CA GLN A 161 32.18 -1.73 18.58
C GLN A 161 31.05 -1.50 17.58
N THR A 162 31.39 -0.90 16.43
CA THR A 162 30.47 -0.79 15.30
C THR A 162 31.06 -1.56 14.13
N LEU A 163 30.31 -2.55 13.65
CA LEU A 163 30.66 -3.38 12.51
C LEU A 163 30.06 -2.76 11.25
N ILE A 164 30.87 -2.62 10.20
CA ILE A 164 30.46 -2.00 8.93
C ILE A 164 30.30 -3.07 7.86
N ASP A 165 29.12 -3.12 7.26
CA ASP A 165 28.82 -3.93 6.07
C ASP A 165 28.57 -3.04 4.86
N LEU A 166 29.47 -3.12 3.87
CA LEU A 166 29.45 -2.33 2.64
C LEU A 166 28.67 -3.00 1.50
N ASN A 167 28.02 -4.14 1.72
CA ASN A 167 27.20 -4.79 0.70
C ASN A 167 26.17 -3.84 0.08
N ARG A 168 25.54 -2.98 0.90
CA ARG A 168 24.55 -1.99 0.46
C ARG A 168 25.15 -0.71 -0.10
N ALA A 169 26.41 -0.39 0.25
CA ALA A 169 27.06 0.83 -0.22
C ALA A 169 27.12 0.86 -1.75
N GLY A 170 26.61 1.94 -2.36
CA GLY A 170 26.58 2.12 -3.80
C GLY A 170 25.37 1.51 -4.54
N VAL A 171 24.44 0.84 -3.84
CA VAL A 171 23.16 0.43 -4.42
C VAL A 171 22.41 1.68 -4.92
N GLY A 172 21.74 1.57 -6.08
CA GLY A 172 21.03 2.71 -6.65
C GLY A 172 19.72 3.00 -5.94
N LEU A 173 19.50 4.27 -5.61
CA LEU A 173 18.25 4.79 -5.06
C LEU A 173 17.65 5.82 -6.01
N MET A 174 16.31 5.88 -6.00
CA MET A 174 15.55 7.03 -6.44
C MET A 174 15.05 7.75 -5.19
N GLU A 175 15.43 9.00 -4.99
CA GLU A 175 14.80 9.86 -4.00
C GLU A 175 13.68 10.67 -4.67
N LEU A 176 12.46 10.51 -4.18
CA LEU A 176 11.27 11.23 -4.62
C LEU A 176 10.87 12.24 -3.54
N VAL A 177 10.87 13.51 -3.89
CA VAL A 177 10.49 14.59 -2.96
C VAL A 177 9.08 15.05 -3.28
N MET A 178 8.17 14.88 -2.32
CA MET A 178 6.78 15.32 -2.41
C MET A 178 6.60 16.69 -1.76
N GLU A 179 5.85 17.56 -2.42
CA GLU A 179 5.51 18.88 -1.88
C GLU A 179 4.64 18.76 -0.61
N PRO A 180 4.68 19.74 0.29
CA PRO A 180 3.96 19.72 1.55
C PRO A 180 2.47 20.04 1.34
N GLU A 181 1.72 19.12 0.72
CA GLU A 181 0.30 19.30 0.37
C GLU A 181 -0.64 18.34 1.13
N MET A 182 -0.11 17.33 1.82
CA MET A 182 -0.91 16.38 2.62
C MET A 182 -1.24 16.97 3.99
N CYS A 183 -2.39 16.62 4.57
CA CYS A 183 -2.85 17.23 5.83
C CYS A 183 -2.80 16.32 7.06
N CYS A 184 -2.68 15.00 6.88
CA CYS A 184 -2.70 14.02 7.97
C CYS A 184 -1.95 12.73 7.63
N GLY A 185 -1.80 11.86 8.63
CA GLY A 185 -1.15 10.56 8.48
C GLY A 185 -1.88 9.60 7.54
N GLU A 186 -3.21 9.70 7.44
CA GLU A 186 -4.01 8.86 6.53
C GLU A 186 -3.74 9.19 5.06
N GLU A 187 -3.72 10.47 4.68
CA GLU A 187 -3.35 10.91 3.33
C GLU A 187 -1.92 10.50 2.98
N ALA A 188 -0.96 10.71 3.90
CA ALA A 188 0.43 10.30 3.71
C ALA A 188 0.59 8.79 3.53
N ALA A 189 -0.14 7.99 4.31
CA ALA A 189 -0.16 6.55 4.16
C ALA A 189 -0.76 6.09 2.83
N ALA A 190 -1.83 6.75 2.36
CA ALA A 190 -2.44 6.46 1.07
C ALA A 190 -1.51 6.80 -0.09
N ALA A 191 -0.84 7.96 -0.04
CA ALA A 191 0.16 8.37 -1.03
C ALA A 191 1.32 7.37 -1.13
N VAL A 192 1.90 6.95 0.01
CA VAL A 192 2.99 5.97 0.01
C VAL A 192 2.54 4.61 -0.52
N ARG A 193 1.34 4.13 -0.18
CA ARG A 193 0.81 2.87 -0.73
C ARG A 193 0.60 2.94 -2.24
N GLU A 194 0.04 4.04 -2.73
CA GLU A 194 -0.14 4.21 -4.17
C GLU A 194 1.21 4.24 -4.90
N LEU A 195 2.19 4.95 -4.34
CA LEU A 195 3.56 4.95 -4.87
C LEU A 195 4.18 3.54 -4.87
N GLN A 196 3.98 2.74 -3.80
CA GLN A 196 4.44 1.34 -3.75
C GLN A 196 3.87 0.54 -4.93
N LEU A 197 2.56 0.64 -5.18
CA LEU A 197 1.89 -0.08 -6.26
C LEU A 197 2.39 0.37 -7.63
N ILE A 198 2.62 1.67 -7.83
CA ILE A 198 3.18 2.20 -9.07
C ILE A 198 4.59 1.63 -9.28
N LEU A 199 5.48 1.74 -8.29
CA LEU A 199 6.86 1.26 -8.38
C LEU A 199 6.95 -0.25 -8.66
N GLN A 200 6.08 -1.04 -8.03
CA GLN A 200 5.96 -2.48 -8.24
C GLN A 200 5.45 -2.80 -9.65
N ALA A 201 4.40 -2.11 -10.11
CA ALA A 201 3.85 -2.28 -11.46
C ALA A 201 4.91 -1.98 -12.52
N LEU A 202 5.71 -0.93 -12.34
CA LEU A 202 6.82 -0.57 -13.25
C LEU A 202 8.01 -1.53 -13.17
N GLY A 203 8.08 -2.38 -12.13
CA GLY A 203 9.24 -3.22 -11.84
C GLY A 203 10.51 -2.41 -11.53
N THR A 204 10.37 -1.16 -11.07
CA THR A 204 11.51 -0.26 -10.77
C THR A 204 11.97 -0.36 -9.33
N CYS A 205 11.08 -0.75 -8.40
CA CYS A 205 11.39 -1.04 -7.00
C CYS A 205 10.36 -2.03 -6.47
N GLN A 206 10.80 -3.00 -5.67
CA GLN A 206 9.91 -3.95 -4.95
C GLN A 206 9.15 -3.27 -3.79
N ALA A 207 9.64 -2.12 -3.34
CA ALA A 207 9.02 -1.22 -2.40
C ALA A 207 8.68 -1.83 -1.02
N ASN A 208 9.43 -2.87 -0.60
CA ASN A 208 9.26 -3.48 0.71
C ASN A 208 9.96 -2.65 1.80
N MET A 209 9.17 -1.99 2.66
CA MET A 209 9.68 -1.20 3.77
C MET A 209 10.39 -2.05 4.84
N ALA A 210 9.94 -3.28 5.08
CA ALA A 210 10.53 -4.15 6.10
C ALA A 210 11.96 -4.59 5.74
N GLU A 211 12.24 -4.72 4.44
CA GLU A 211 13.58 -5.00 3.91
C GLU A 211 14.42 -3.74 3.66
N GLY A 212 13.87 -2.55 3.96
CA GLY A 212 14.53 -1.26 3.75
C GLY A 212 14.62 -0.81 2.29
N GLN A 213 13.89 -1.47 1.38
CA GLN A 213 13.84 -1.12 -0.05
C GLN A 213 13.03 0.15 -0.32
N LEU A 214 12.14 0.52 0.60
CA LEU A 214 11.45 1.80 0.60
C LEU A 214 11.60 2.43 1.97
N ARG A 215 12.16 3.64 2.02
CA ARG A 215 12.30 4.44 3.24
C ARG A 215 11.58 5.76 3.05
N VAL A 216 10.94 6.23 4.10
CA VAL A 216 10.16 7.47 4.09
C VAL A 216 10.56 8.31 5.27
N ASP A 217 11.00 9.54 5.00
CA ASP A 217 11.17 10.58 6.00
C ASP A 217 10.01 11.59 5.84
N ALA A 218 9.38 11.97 6.96
CA ALA A 218 8.20 12.83 6.96
C ALA A 218 8.55 14.23 7.46
N ASN A 219 8.24 15.25 6.65
CA ASN A 219 8.41 16.66 7.01
C ASN A 219 7.05 17.21 7.45
N VAL A 220 6.89 17.43 8.75
CA VAL A 220 5.61 17.83 9.36
C VAL A 220 5.69 19.26 9.87
N SER A 221 4.65 20.04 9.57
CA SER A 221 4.44 21.36 10.15
C SER A 221 2.94 21.57 10.41
N VAL A 222 2.61 22.52 11.28
CA VAL A 222 1.24 22.98 11.50
C VAL A 222 1.16 24.49 11.30
N HIS A 223 0.04 24.95 10.78
CA HIS A 223 -0.21 26.38 10.56
C HIS A 223 -1.71 26.67 10.64
N ARG A 224 -2.09 27.95 10.76
CA ARG A 224 -3.48 28.36 10.58
C ARG A 224 -3.73 28.60 9.08
N PRO A 225 -4.87 28.15 8.53
CA PRO A 225 -5.24 28.46 7.16
C PRO A 225 -5.14 29.96 6.85
N GLY A 226 -4.38 30.32 5.82
CA GLY A 226 -4.12 31.70 5.41
C GLY A 226 -2.85 32.33 6.00
N GLU A 227 -2.17 31.68 6.94
CA GLU A 227 -0.85 32.07 7.45
C GLU A 227 0.29 31.33 6.71
N PRO A 228 1.55 31.79 6.78
CA PRO A 228 2.70 31.03 6.32
C PRO A 228 2.83 29.68 7.03
N LEU A 229 3.50 28.71 6.40
CA LEU A 229 3.81 27.42 7.04
C LEU A 229 4.62 27.63 8.32
N GLY A 230 4.34 26.79 9.32
CA GLY A 230 5.03 26.80 10.60
C GLY A 230 6.47 26.28 10.51
N VAL A 231 7.06 26.05 11.68
CA VAL A 231 8.38 25.43 11.77
C VAL A 231 8.28 23.96 11.36
N ARG A 232 9.25 23.49 10.58
CA ARG A 232 9.33 22.12 10.09
C ARG A 232 9.96 21.21 11.15
N THR A 233 9.37 20.05 11.36
CA THR A 233 10.00 18.92 12.07
C THR A 233 10.16 17.76 11.09
N GLU A 234 11.37 17.23 10.98
CA GLU A 234 11.67 16.06 10.14
C GLU A 234 11.60 14.81 11.01
N VAL A 235 10.72 13.87 10.69
CA VAL A 235 10.52 12.62 11.41
C VAL A 235 11.14 11.47 10.62
N LYS A 236 12.12 10.80 11.22
CA LYS A 236 12.87 9.66 10.66
C LYS A 236 12.54 8.34 11.37
N ASN A 237 13.15 7.25 10.89
CA ASN A 237 13.02 5.89 11.42
C ASN A 237 11.59 5.32 11.31
N ILE A 238 10.98 5.51 10.14
CA ILE A 238 9.61 5.06 9.85
C ILE A 238 9.66 3.76 9.04
N ASN A 239 9.49 2.62 9.73
CA ASN A 239 9.68 1.29 9.14
C ASN A 239 8.42 0.67 8.52
N SER A 240 7.26 1.34 8.60
CA SER A 240 6.03 0.87 7.96
C SER A 240 5.08 2.02 7.65
N VAL A 241 4.18 1.83 6.67
CA VAL A 241 3.11 2.78 6.36
C VAL A 241 2.20 3.06 7.57
N ARG A 242 1.97 2.05 8.42
CA ARG A 242 1.19 2.24 9.65
C ARG A 242 1.92 3.14 10.65
N HIS A 243 3.24 2.98 10.77
CA HIS A 243 4.07 3.86 11.61
C HIS A 243 4.14 5.26 11.04
N LEU A 244 4.18 5.42 9.71
CA LEU A 244 4.13 6.72 9.04
C LEU A 244 2.91 7.53 9.46
N ALA A 245 1.72 6.93 9.32
CA ALA A 245 0.47 7.59 9.68
C ALA A 245 0.47 8.04 11.15
N LYS A 246 0.82 7.12 12.07
CA LYS A 246 0.88 7.40 13.51
C LYS A 246 1.91 8.48 13.85
N ALA A 247 3.09 8.44 13.24
CA ALA A 247 4.16 9.39 13.50
C ALA A 247 3.76 10.81 13.09
N ILE A 248 3.11 10.93 11.93
CA ILE A 248 2.60 12.21 11.41
C ILE A 248 1.48 12.75 12.31
N ASP A 249 0.48 11.93 12.63
CA ASP A 249 -0.65 12.37 13.45
C ASP A 249 -0.20 12.78 14.86
N TYR A 250 0.74 12.03 15.44
CA TYR A 250 1.36 12.37 16.72
C TYR A 250 2.12 13.70 16.63
N GLU A 251 2.93 13.90 15.59
CA GLU A 251 3.75 15.11 15.45
C GLU A 251 2.90 16.35 15.19
N ILE A 252 1.82 16.23 14.39
CA ILE A 252 0.83 17.30 14.21
C ILE A 252 0.23 17.69 15.56
N GLN A 253 -0.26 16.70 16.33
CA GLN A 253 -0.86 16.95 17.64
C GLN A 253 0.13 17.59 18.62
N ARG A 254 1.37 17.09 18.66
CA ARG A 254 2.45 17.65 19.50
C ARG A 254 2.69 19.11 19.17
N GLN A 255 2.85 19.46 17.89
CA GLN A 255 3.10 20.85 17.49
C GLN A 255 1.90 21.75 17.82
N MET A 256 0.67 21.27 17.64
CA MET A 256 -0.53 22.00 18.04
C MET A 256 -0.55 22.29 19.55
N GLU A 257 -0.24 21.30 20.39
CA GLU A 257 -0.20 21.45 21.85
C GLU A 257 0.90 22.43 22.30
N VAL A 258 2.09 22.37 21.69
CA VAL A 258 3.17 23.32 21.95
C VAL A 258 2.76 24.75 21.60
N LEU A 259 2.10 24.97 20.46
CA LEU A 259 1.66 26.30 20.06
C LEU A 259 0.47 26.80 20.88
N GLN A 260 -0.45 25.92 21.28
CA GLN A 260 -1.59 26.26 22.15
C GLN A 260 -1.14 26.64 23.56
N SER A 261 -0.07 26.03 24.06
CA SER A 261 0.56 26.38 25.35
C SER A 261 1.48 27.60 25.27
N ALA A 262 1.44 28.36 24.16
CA ALA A 262 2.32 29.50 23.87
C ALA A 262 3.82 29.16 23.87
N GLY A 263 4.16 27.88 23.67
CA GLY A 263 5.52 27.42 23.44
C GLY A 263 5.98 27.67 22.00
N LYS A 264 7.23 27.29 21.72
CA LYS A 264 7.85 27.45 20.40
C LYS A 264 8.27 26.08 19.85
N VAL A 265 7.80 25.76 18.65
CA VAL A 265 8.29 24.59 17.90
C VAL A 265 9.70 24.89 17.39
N LEU A 266 10.64 23.97 17.64
CA LEU A 266 12.01 24.06 17.16
C LEU A 266 12.16 23.31 15.84
N ASN A 267 13.07 23.77 14.99
CA ASN A 267 13.44 23.04 13.78
C ASN A 267 14.41 21.93 14.18
N GLU A 268 13.87 20.72 14.35
CA GLU A 268 14.59 19.57 14.88
C GLU A 268 14.28 18.31 14.03
N THR A 269 15.23 17.38 14.03
CA THR A 269 15.01 16.02 13.51
C THR A 269 14.60 15.12 14.68
N ARG A 270 13.49 14.40 14.52
CA ARG A 270 12.95 13.47 15.51
C ARG A 270 12.92 12.05 14.94
N ALA A 271 13.01 11.05 15.81
CA ALA A 271 12.82 9.66 15.45
C ALA A 271 11.46 9.18 15.96
N PHE A 272 10.74 8.39 15.16
CA PHE A 272 9.55 7.70 15.65
C PHE A 272 9.96 6.46 16.46
N ASP A 273 9.49 6.37 17.70
CA ASP A 273 9.62 5.16 18.52
C ASP A 273 8.34 4.32 18.41
N SER A 274 8.44 3.20 17.70
CA SER A 274 7.32 2.27 17.52
C SER A 274 6.79 1.64 18.81
N LYS A 275 7.58 1.60 19.90
CA LYS A 275 7.16 1.02 21.18
C LYS A 275 6.27 1.98 21.96
N SER A 276 6.70 3.23 22.14
CA SER A 276 5.89 4.26 22.81
C SER A 276 4.81 4.86 21.92
N GLY A 277 5.00 4.83 20.59
CA GLY A 277 4.13 5.51 19.62
C GLY A 277 4.40 7.02 19.51
N ASN A 278 5.51 7.50 20.10
CA ASN A 278 5.84 8.92 20.20
C ASN A 278 7.00 9.28 19.25
N THR A 279 7.12 10.57 18.90
CA THR A 279 8.35 11.12 18.29
C THR A 279 9.30 11.56 19.41
N ILE A 280 10.57 11.19 19.32
CA ILE A 280 11.64 11.52 20.29
C ILE A 280 12.66 12.41 19.60
N PRO A 281 13.13 13.50 20.22
CA PRO A 281 14.18 14.32 19.62
C PRO A 281 15.44 13.49 19.39
N MET A 282 16.00 13.56 18.18
CA MET A 282 17.35 13.04 17.96
C MET A 282 18.35 14.09 18.46
N ARG A 283 19.54 13.64 18.88
CA ARG A 283 20.62 14.54 19.29
C ARG A 283 20.79 15.66 18.26
N ASP A 284 20.73 16.91 18.74
CA ASP A 284 20.96 18.09 17.90
C ASP A 284 22.28 17.93 17.15
N LYS A 285 22.18 17.86 15.82
CA LYS A 285 23.34 18.16 14.98
C LYS A 285 23.58 19.66 15.20
N GLU A 286 24.65 20.00 15.92
CA GLU A 286 25.09 21.39 16.06
C GLU A 286 25.21 22.04 14.67
N GLY A 287 24.28 22.93 14.34
CA GLY A 287 24.27 23.73 13.09
C GLY A 287 23.64 23.07 11.84
N LEU A 288 23.30 23.92 10.86
CA LEU A 288 23.03 23.51 9.48
C LEU A 288 24.28 22.80 8.94
N GLN A 289 24.19 21.49 8.70
CA GLN A 289 25.31 20.75 8.09
C GLN A 289 25.54 21.26 6.67
N ASP A 290 26.66 21.94 6.46
CA ASP A 290 27.11 22.29 5.11
C ASP A 290 27.67 21.04 4.42
N TYR A 291 26.83 20.41 3.60
CA TYR A 291 27.18 19.25 2.80
C TYR A 291 28.14 19.57 1.64
N ARG A 292 28.55 20.83 1.44
CA ARG A 292 29.55 21.27 0.44
C ARG A 292 29.32 20.60 -0.92
N PHE A 293 28.12 20.80 -1.46
CA PHE A 293 27.76 20.21 -2.75
C PHE A 293 28.69 20.72 -3.85
N MET A 294 29.20 19.80 -4.68
CA MET A 294 30.02 20.13 -5.84
C MET A 294 29.66 19.22 -7.02
N PRO A 295 29.90 19.64 -8.27
CA PRO A 295 29.81 18.75 -9.42
C PRO A 295 30.62 17.46 -9.21
N GLU A 296 30.10 16.31 -9.64
CA GLU A 296 30.89 15.09 -9.77
C GLU A 296 31.76 15.16 -11.03
N PRO A 297 33.09 15.42 -10.93
CA PRO A 297 33.94 15.60 -12.12
C PRO A 297 34.20 14.29 -12.87
N ASN A 298 34.06 13.14 -12.23
CA ASN A 298 34.36 11.84 -12.83
C ASN A 298 33.22 11.29 -13.68
N LEU A 299 32.04 11.93 -13.65
CA LEU A 299 30.90 11.57 -14.50
C LEU A 299 30.60 12.71 -15.48
N PRO A 300 30.55 12.43 -16.79
CA PRO A 300 30.06 13.40 -17.74
C PRO A 300 28.55 13.67 -17.49
N PRO A 301 28.01 14.79 -17.99
CA PRO A 301 26.57 15.02 -17.97
C PRO A 301 25.79 13.84 -18.56
N LEU A 302 24.72 13.43 -17.87
CA LEU A 302 23.82 12.39 -18.35
C LEU A 302 22.87 13.01 -19.37
N PHE A 303 22.86 12.47 -20.59
CA PHE A 303 21.89 12.83 -21.63
C PHE A 303 20.86 11.72 -21.82
N VAL A 304 19.59 12.11 -21.79
CA VAL A 304 18.43 11.28 -22.09
C VAL A 304 17.76 11.83 -23.34
N TYR A 305 17.47 10.94 -24.28
CA TYR A 305 17.03 11.32 -25.62
C TYR A 305 15.52 11.13 -25.74
N GLU A 306 14.86 12.03 -26.45
CA GLU A 306 13.42 11.94 -26.68
C GLU A 306 13.09 10.67 -27.48
N SER A 307 13.71 10.59 -28.67
CA SER A 307 13.49 9.53 -29.65
C SER A 307 14.83 8.99 -30.17
N LYS A 308 14.80 7.81 -30.80
CA LYS A 308 15.98 7.22 -31.44
C LYS A 308 16.60 8.14 -32.50
N ALA A 309 15.79 8.96 -33.17
CA ALA A 309 16.26 9.92 -34.17
C ALA A 309 17.02 11.11 -33.57
N SER A 310 16.80 11.42 -32.28
CA SER A 310 17.51 12.49 -31.58
C SER A 310 18.90 12.08 -31.05
N VAL A 311 19.27 10.81 -31.19
CA VAL A 311 20.58 10.29 -30.76
C VAL A 311 21.66 10.72 -31.78
N PRO A 312 22.74 11.40 -31.37
CA PRO A 312 23.81 11.81 -32.27
C PRO A 312 24.51 10.63 -32.95
N ALA A 313 24.96 10.83 -34.19
CA ALA A 313 25.75 9.84 -34.91
C ALA A 313 27.06 9.54 -34.17
N GLY A 314 27.38 8.25 -34.01
CA GLY A 314 28.60 7.79 -33.31
C GLY A 314 28.41 7.47 -31.82
N VAL A 315 27.24 7.72 -31.24
CA VAL A 315 26.91 7.25 -29.88
C VAL A 315 26.46 5.80 -29.94
N ASP A 316 27.01 4.96 -29.06
CA ASP A 316 26.62 3.56 -28.95
C ASP A 316 25.13 3.44 -28.52
N PRO A 317 24.25 2.85 -29.35
CA PRO A 317 22.84 2.64 -29.00
C PRO A 317 22.63 1.79 -27.74
N ALA A 318 23.62 0.99 -27.33
CA ALA A 318 23.55 0.21 -26.10
C ALA A 318 23.76 1.07 -24.84
N GLN A 319 24.24 2.31 -24.96
CA GLN A 319 24.52 3.19 -23.81
C GLN A 319 23.48 4.30 -23.63
N VAL A 320 22.56 4.47 -24.57
CA VAL A 320 21.56 5.54 -24.52
C VAL A 320 20.26 5.12 -23.86
N VAL A 321 19.60 6.08 -23.23
CA VAL A 321 18.23 5.95 -22.72
C VAL A 321 17.30 6.82 -23.57
N VAL A 322 16.23 6.22 -24.09
CA VAL A 322 15.28 6.84 -25.02
C VAL A 322 13.89 6.88 -24.39
N ILE A 323 13.33 8.08 -24.23
CA ILE A 323 12.08 8.35 -23.53
C ILE A 323 10.89 7.67 -24.23
N ASP A 324 10.75 7.82 -25.56
CA ASP A 324 9.64 7.22 -26.31
C ASP A 324 9.56 5.69 -26.14
N ARG A 325 10.72 5.03 -26.13
CA ARG A 325 10.81 3.58 -25.94
C ARG A 325 10.32 3.19 -24.55
N LEU A 326 10.71 3.92 -23.51
CA LEU A 326 10.30 3.65 -22.14
C LEU A 326 8.81 3.98 -21.93
N SER A 327 8.33 5.06 -22.54
CA SER A 327 6.91 5.43 -22.54
C SER A 327 6.04 4.31 -23.13
N ALA A 328 6.46 3.71 -24.25
CA ALA A 328 5.77 2.57 -24.87
C ALA A 328 5.83 1.28 -24.03
N GLN A 329 6.72 1.19 -23.04
CA GLN A 329 6.85 0.05 -22.13
C GLN A 329 6.07 0.24 -20.82
N LEU A 330 5.43 1.39 -20.62
CA LEU A 330 4.67 1.64 -19.40
C LEU A 330 3.52 0.62 -19.29
N PRO A 331 3.47 -0.15 -18.19
CA PRO A 331 2.36 -1.03 -17.91
C PRO A 331 1.11 -0.22 -17.54
N GLU A 332 -0.04 -0.89 -17.55
CA GLU A 332 -1.27 -0.31 -17.00
C GLU A 332 -1.07 0.06 -15.52
N LEU A 333 -1.12 1.36 -15.21
CA LEU A 333 -0.92 1.86 -13.85
C LEU A 333 -2.09 1.44 -12.93
N PRO A 334 -1.87 1.37 -11.60
CA PRO A 334 -2.90 0.94 -10.65
C PRO A 334 -4.23 1.71 -10.77
N SER A 335 -4.19 3.02 -10.99
CA SER A 335 -5.38 3.85 -11.19
C SER A 335 -6.17 3.44 -12.45
N VAL A 336 -5.48 3.18 -13.55
CA VAL A 336 -6.09 2.73 -14.81
C VAL A 336 -6.69 1.34 -14.64
N LYS A 337 -5.98 0.42 -13.98
CA LYS A 337 -6.48 -0.93 -13.63
C LYS A 337 -7.77 -0.85 -12.83
N ARG A 338 -7.82 0.00 -11.80
CA ARG A 338 -9.03 0.18 -10.97
C ARG A 338 -10.23 0.64 -11.79
N THR A 339 -10.04 1.60 -12.69
CA THR A 339 -11.09 2.09 -13.60
C THR A 339 -11.57 0.97 -14.53
N ARG A 340 -10.64 0.28 -15.19
CA ARG A 340 -10.94 -0.85 -16.08
C ARG A 340 -11.74 -1.94 -15.37
N LEU A 341 -11.35 -2.31 -14.14
CA LEU A 341 -12.05 -3.33 -13.36
C LEU A 341 -13.51 -2.95 -13.08
N VAL A 342 -13.77 -1.68 -12.74
CA VAL A 342 -15.13 -1.18 -12.48
C VAL A 342 -15.95 -1.17 -13.77
N GLU A 343 -15.40 -0.67 -14.87
CA GLU A 343 -16.09 -0.58 -16.16
C GLU A 343 -16.36 -1.97 -16.78
N THR A 344 -15.39 -2.88 -16.71
CA THR A 344 -15.47 -4.20 -17.35
C THR A 344 -16.36 -5.16 -16.55
N TYR A 345 -16.24 -5.18 -15.22
CA TYR A 345 -16.90 -6.17 -14.37
C TYR A 345 -18.09 -5.60 -13.58
N GLY A 346 -18.35 -4.30 -13.68
CA GLY A 346 -19.44 -3.63 -12.99
C GLY A 346 -19.34 -3.70 -11.46
N ILE A 347 -18.15 -3.97 -10.91
CA ILE A 347 -17.92 -4.08 -9.47
C ILE A 347 -17.89 -2.70 -8.81
N LEU A 348 -18.07 -2.65 -7.49
CA LEU A 348 -17.95 -1.41 -6.73
C LEU A 348 -16.50 -0.91 -6.74
N GLN A 349 -16.33 0.41 -6.71
CA GLN A 349 -15.00 1.04 -6.68
C GLN A 349 -14.15 0.54 -5.50
N GLU A 350 -14.72 0.45 -4.29
CA GLU A 350 -14.02 -0.11 -3.11
C GLU A 350 -13.43 -1.51 -3.33
N HIS A 351 -14.08 -2.34 -4.16
CA HIS A 351 -13.59 -3.68 -4.48
C HIS A 351 -12.41 -3.64 -5.44
N SER A 352 -12.38 -2.69 -6.39
CA SER A 352 -11.23 -2.55 -7.30
C SER A 352 -9.97 -2.10 -6.56
N PHE A 353 -10.10 -1.24 -5.53
CA PHE A 353 -8.99 -0.92 -4.63
C PHE A 353 -8.45 -2.17 -3.94
N THR A 354 -9.33 -3.03 -3.43
CA THR A 354 -8.93 -4.25 -2.74
C THR A 354 -8.20 -5.21 -3.69
N LEU A 355 -8.73 -5.42 -4.90
CA LEU A 355 -8.12 -6.29 -5.92
C LEU A 355 -6.73 -5.83 -6.35
N VAL A 356 -6.54 -4.52 -6.52
CA VAL A 356 -5.28 -3.94 -7.02
C VAL A 356 -4.23 -3.80 -5.91
N ASN A 357 -4.65 -3.60 -4.66
CA ASN A 357 -3.73 -3.42 -3.54
C ASN A 357 -3.15 -4.73 -3.00
N GLU A 358 -3.81 -5.87 -3.24
CA GLU A 358 -3.36 -7.18 -2.80
C GLU A 358 -2.67 -7.93 -3.94
N ASP A 359 -1.43 -8.34 -3.72
CA ASP A 359 -0.60 -8.97 -4.74
C ASP A 359 -1.20 -10.30 -5.21
N GLY A 360 -1.36 -10.44 -6.54
CA GLY A 360 -1.95 -11.61 -7.19
C GLY A 360 -3.48 -11.74 -7.06
N LEU A 361 -4.17 -10.90 -6.28
CA LEU A 361 -5.62 -11.04 -6.06
C LEU A 361 -6.44 -10.70 -7.30
N MET A 362 -6.00 -9.70 -8.06
CA MET A 362 -6.61 -9.33 -9.34
C MET A 362 -6.58 -10.49 -10.33
N ASP A 363 -5.41 -11.10 -10.54
CA ASP A 363 -5.25 -12.25 -11.45
C ASP A 363 -6.10 -13.43 -10.97
N TYR A 364 -6.14 -13.67 -9.66
CA TYR A 364 -7.01 -14.70 -9.08
C TYR A 364 -8.48 -14.44 -9.43
N PHE A 365 -8.96 -13.21 -9.21
CA PHE A 365 -10.34 -12.82 -9.52
C PHE A 365 -10.67 -12.96 -11.02
N GLU A 366 -9.82 -12.45 -11.91
CA GLU A 366 -10.04 -12.54 -13.35
C GLU A 366 -10.07 -14.01 -13.81
N ASN A 367 -9.21 -14.87 -13.27
CA ASN A 367 -9.23 -16.32 -13.56
C ASN A 367 -10.52 -17.01 -13.08
N VAL A 368 -11.07 -16.63 -11.92
CA VAL A 368 -12.37 -17.16 -11.46
C VAL A 368 -13.49 -16.69 -12.40
N VAL A 369 -13.50 -15.41 -12.77
CA VAL A 369 -14.51 -14.84 -13.68
C VAL A 369 -14.48 -15.51 -15.05
N GLN A 370 -13.30 -15.84 -15.58
CA GLN A 370 -13.15 -16.53 -16.87
C GLN A 370 -13.65 -17.98 -16.85
N THR A 371 -13.66 -18.64 -15.68
CA THR A 371 -14.00 -20.07 -15.55
C THR A 371 -15.40 -20.32 -15.01
N THR A 372 -16.02 -19.33 -14.36
CA THR A 372 -17.38 -19.40 -13.82
C THR A 372 -18.43 -18.90 -14.82
N LYS A 373 -19.67 -19.36 -14.65
CA LYS A 373 -20.85 -18.80 -15.34
C LYS A 373 -21.52 -17.68 -14.55
N ALA A 374 -21.08 -17.44 -13.32
CA ALA A 374 -21.67 -16.43 -12.46
C ALA A 374 -21.21 -15.01 -12.83
N GLU A 375 -22.10 -14.06 -12.61
CA GLU A 375 -21.83 -12.63 -12.75
C GLU A 375 -20.63 -12.19 -11.89
N PRO A 376 -19.71 -11.35 -12.40
CA PRO A 376 -18.52 -10.90 -11.66
C PRO A 376 -18.82 -10.28 -10.29
N ARG A 377 -19.98 -9.63 -10.14
CA ARG A 377 -20.47 -9.06 -8.88
C ARG A 377 -20.70 -10.09 -7.77
N LYS A 378 -21.03 -11.34 -8.13
CA LYS A 378 -21.15 -12.43 -7.16
C LYS A 378 -19.77 -12.98 -6.82
N VAL A 379 -18.91 -13.14 -7.82
CA VAL A 379 -17.53 -13.63 -7.66
C VAL A 379 -16.73 -12.76 -6.70
N ILE A 380 -16.79 -11.43 -6.87
CA ILE A 380 -16.01 -10.51 -6.04
C ILE A 380 -16.39 -10.60 -4.56
N GLY A 381 -17.66 -10.89 -4.26
CA GLY A 381 -18.12 -11.12 -2.89
C GLY A 381 -17.45 -12.32 -2.23
N TRP A 382 -17.24 -13.41 -2.97
CA TRP A 382 -16.52 -14.60 -2.50
C TRP A 382 -15.03 -14.32 -2.34
N VAL A 383 -14.41 -13.64 -3.31
CA VAL A 383 -12.99 -13.32 -3.28
C VAL A 383 -12.64 -12.40 -2.10
N ILE A 384 -13.40 -11.32 -1.89
CA ILE A 384 -13.09 -10.35 -0.83
C ILE A 384 -13.50 -10.84 0.57
N LYS A 385 -14.64 -11.52 0.71
CA LYS A 385 -15.13 -11.89 2.05
C LYS A 385 -14.61 -13.23 2.52
N GLU A 386 -14.67 -14.24 1.66
CA GLU A 386 -14.35 -15.62 2.05
C GLU A 386 -12.86 -15.90 1.81
N LEU A 387 -12.36 -15.76 0.57
CA LEU A 387 -10.95 -16.05 0.25
C LEU A 387 -9.99 -15.15 1.04
N MET A 388 -10.10 -13.83 0.86
CA MET A 388 -9.26 -12.87 1.59
C MET A 388 -9.43 -12.96 3.11
N GLY A 389 -10.66 -13.19 3.60
CA GLY A 389 -10.91 -13.33 5.03
C GLY A 389 -10.09 -14.49 5.64
N ASN A 390 -10.06 -15.64 4.96
CA ASN A 390 -9.30 -16.80 5.40
C ASN A 390 -7.79 -16.60 5.21
N LEU A 391 -7.35 -16.05 4.08
CA LEU A 391 -5.93 -15.69 3.84
C LEU A 391 -5.40 -14.79 4.95
N ASN A 392 -6.11 -13.72 5.29
CA ASN A 392 -5.72 -12.79 6.35
C ASN A 392 -5.70 -13.45 7.73
N SER A 393 -6.67 -14.32 8.04
CA SER A 393 -6.72 -15.02 9.33
C SER A 393 -5.52 -15.95 9.56
N GLN A 394 -4.93 -16.46 8.47
CA GLN A 394 -3.77 -17.37 8.49
C GLN A 394 -2.47 -16.68 8.04
N ASN A 395 -2.52 -15.37 7.76
CA ASN A 395 -1.40 -14.58 7.26
C ASN A 395 -0.74 -15.18 6.00
N LEU A 396 -1.56 -15.68 5.07
CA LEU A 396 -1.13 -16.28 3.80
C LEU A 396 -1.25 -15.29 2.65
N LYS A 397 -0.31 -15.35 1.70
CA LYS A 397 -0.42 -14.62 0.42
C LYS A 397 -1.41 -15.30 -0.52
N VAL A 398 -1.94 -14.58 -1.50
CA VAL A 398 -2.84 -15.14 -2.52
C VAL A 398 -2.20 -16.32 -3.27
N SER A 399 -0.90 -16.23 -3.57
CA SER A 399 -0.13 -17.31 -4.21
C SER A 399 0.01 -18.57 -3.36
N GLN A 400 -0.27 -18.48 -2.06
CA GLN A 400 -0.27 -19.60 -1.10
C GLN A 400 -1.68 -20.11 -0.80
N SER A 401 -2.70 -19.59 -1.50
CA SER A 401 -4.08 -20.04 -1.32
C SER A 401 -4.22 -21.54 -1.57
N PRO A 402 -4.81 -22.31 -0.64
CA PRO A 402 -5.13 -23.72 -0.88
C PRO A 402 -6.25 -23.89 -1.92
N ILE A 403 -7.07 -22.85 -2.12
CA ILE A 403 -8.19 -22.86 -3.05
C ILE A 403 -7.75 -22.24 -4.37
N SER A 404 -7.74 -23.05 -5.43
CA SER A 404 -7.47 -22.59 -6.79
C SER A 404 -8.64 -21.79 -7.38
N PRO A 405 -8.40 -20.90 -8.38
CA PRO A 405 -9.46 -20.18 -9.07
C PRO A 405 -10.54 -21.12 -9.65
N CYS A 406 -10.14 -22.25 -10.23
CA CYS A 406 -11.06 -23.24 -10.81
C CYS A 406 -11.96 -23.89 -9.76
N ALA A 407 -11.41 -24.23 -8.59
CA ALA A 407 -12.19 -24.84 -7.51
C ALA A 407 -13.21 -23.85 -6.95
N LEU A 408 -12.85 -22.58 -6.79
CA LEU A 408 -13.81 -21.54 -6.40
C LEU A 408 -14.89 -21.33 -7.46
N ALA A 409 -14.54 -21.34 -8.74
CA ALA A 409 -15.50 -21.22 -9.84
C ALA A 409 -16.51 -22.39 -9.85
N GLU A 410 -16.07 -23.62 -9.62
CA GLU A 410 -16.94 -24.80 -9.49
C GLU A 410 -17.95 -24.64 -8.34
N LEU A 411 -17.47 -24.22 -7.17
CA LEU A 411 -18.33 -23.93 -6.01
C LEU A 411 -19.39 -22.87 -6.33
N ILE A 412 -18.97 -21.76 -6.93
CA ILE A 412 -19.87 -20.66 -7.29
C ILE A 412 -20.92 -21.14 -8.32
N ASN A 413 -20.52 -21.96 -9.30
CA ASN A 413 -21.44 -22.51 -10.30
C ASN A 413 -22.51 -23.44 -9.67
N LEU A 414 -22.12 -24.27 -8.70
CA LEU A 414 -23.07 -25.14 -7.97
C LEU A 414 -24.07 -24.33 -7.15
N ALA A 415 -23.61 -23.26 -6.50
CA ALA A 415 -24.47 -22.35 -5.76
C ALA A 415 -25.43 -21.59 -6.69
N GLU A 416 -24.94 -21.10 -7.82
CA GLU A 416 -25.74 -20.31 -8.78
C GLU A 416 -26.80 -21.16 -9.50
N SER A 417 -26.48 -22.42 -9.77
CA SER A 417 -27.43 -23.38 -10.36
C SER A 417 -28.46 -23.93 -9.36
N GLY A 418 -28.41 -23.52 -8.09
CA GLY A 418 -29.36 -23.94 -7.06
C GLY A 418 -29.16 -25.36 -6.55
N HIS A 419 -28.03 -26.01 -6.86
CA HIS A 419 -27.74 -27.36 -6.37
C HIS A 419 -27.36 -27.38 -4.89
N ILE A 420 -26.79 -26.27 -4.39
CA ILE A 420 -26.43 -26.06 -2.98
C ILE A 420 -26.93 -24.69 -2.53
N SER A 421 -27.25 -24.53 -1.24
CA SER A 421 -27.70 -23.25 -0.69
C SER A 421 -26.51 -22.32 -0.42
N SER A 422 -26.78 -21.04 -0.19
CA SER A 422 -25.74 -20.09 0.22
C SER A 422 -25.05 -20.48 1.52
N SER A 423 -25.78 -21.11 2.47
CA SER A 423 -25.19 -21.61 3.71
C SER A 423 -24.32 -22.84 3.48
N THR A 424 -24.75 -23.80 2.65
CA THR A 424 -23.94 -24.98 2.39
C THR A 424 -22.75 -24.67 1.50
N ALA A 425 -22.85 -23.71 0.57
CA ALA A 425 -21.70 -23.24 -0.21
C ALA A 425 -20.58 -22.71 0.68
N LYS A 426 -20.89 -21.97 1.76
CA LYS A 426 -19.89 -21.52 2.73
C LYS A 426 -19.27 -22.67 3.51
N GLN A 427 -20.06 -23.69 3.87
CA GLN A 427 -19.53 -24.89 4.52
C GLN A 427 -18.57 -25.64 3.58
N VAL A 428 -18.96 -25.83 2.31
CA VAL A 428 -18.10 -26.46 1.30
C VAL A 428 -16.81 -25.66 1.13
N PHE A 429 -16.86 -24.33 1.06
CA PHE A 429 -15.67 -23.49 1.00
C PHE A 429 -14.71 -23.74 2.18
N GLN A 430 -15.23 -23.82 3.40
CA GLN A 430 -14.43 -24.08 4.60
C GLN A 430 -13.79 -25.47 4.58
N GLU A 431 -14.49 -26.46 4.04
CA GLU A 431 -13.96 -27.82 3.88
C GLU A 431 -12.93 -27.91 2.76
N MET A 432 -13.12 -27.19 1.65
CA MET A 432 -12.10 -27.03 0.58
C MET A 432 -10.81 -26.41 1.14
N TRP A 433 -10.93 -25.49 2.10
CA TRP A 433 -9.77 -24.89 2.74
C TRP A 433 -8.98 -25.90 3.60
N LYS A 434 -9.68 -26.81 4.28
CA LYS A 434 -9.06 -27.83 5.15
C LYS A 434 -8.51 -29.02 4.37
N ALA A 435 -9.18 -29.39 3.28
CA ALA A 435 -8.89 -30.56 2.46
C ALA A 435 -8.80 -30.15 0.97
N PRO A 436 -7.74 -29.42 0.57
CA PRO A 436 -7.60 -28.88 -0.78
C PRO A 436 -7.51 -29.94 -1.88
N GLU A 437 -7.20 -31.18 -1.54
CA GLU A 437 -7.16 -32.32 -2.47
C GLU A 437 -8.55 -32.80 -2.90
N LYS A 438 -9.61 -32.46 -2.15
CA LYS A 438 -10.98 -32.88 -2.45
C LYS A 438 -11.64 -31.94 -3.45
N THR A 439 -12.34 -32.51 -4.41
CA THR A 439 -13.13 -31.70 -5.36
C THR A 439 -14.42 -31.20 -4.71
N VAL A 440 -14.98 -30.11 -5.24
CA VAL A 440 -16.22 -29.53 -4.71
C VAL A 440 -17.35 -30.57 -4.73
N GLY A 441 -17.51 -31.30 -5.84
CA GLY A 441 -18.49 -32.38 -5.95
C GLY A 441 -18.29 -33.52 -4.95
N GLN A 442 -17.04 -33.88 -4.61
CA GLN A 442 -16.76 -34.89 -3.58
C GLN A 442 -17.21 -34.42 -2.21
N ILE A 443 -16.88 -33.19 -1.81
CA ILE A 443 -17.27 -32.63 -0.51
C ILE A 443 -18.79 -32.58 -0.38
N VAL A 444 -19.48 -32.08 -1.42
CA VAL A 444 -20.95 -32.00 -1.41
C VAL A 444 -21.59 -33.38 -1.27
N LYS A 445 -21.04 -34.40 -1.94
CA LYS A 445 -21.55 -35.78 -1.88
C LYS A 445 -21.26 -36.47 -0.55
N GLU A 446 -20.03 -36.39 -0.04
CA GLU A 446 -19.62 -37.04 1.20
C GLU A 446 -20.33 -36.48 2.43
N GLN A 447 -20.61 -35.17 2.45
CA GLN A 447 -21.26 -34.50 3.55
C GLN A 447 -22.78 -34.34 3.36
N ASP A 448 -23.33 -34.90 2.29
CA ASP A 448 -24.76 -34.86 1.94
C ASP A 448 -25.34 -33.43 1.90
N LEU A 449 -24.63 -32.51 1.25
CA LEU A 449 -24.91 -31.05 1.25
C LEU A 449 -25.77 -30.56 0.07
N TRP A 450 -26.30 -31.47 -0.75
CA TRP A 450 -27.20 -31.12 -1.85
C TRP A 450 -28.49 -30.48 -1.32
N MET A 451 -29.05 -29.55 -2.09
CA MET A 451 -30.28 -28.85 -1.74
C MET A 451 -31.48 -29.80 -1.74
N ILE A 452 -32.29 -29.74 -0.69
CA ILE A 452 -33.57 -30.45 -0.58
C ILE A 452 -34.60 -29.67 -1.42
N ASN A 453 -34.93 -30.23 -2.58
CA ASN A 453 -35.93 -29.66 -3.50
C ASN A 453 -37.31 -30.33 -3.38
N ASP A 454 -37.44 -31.42 -2.60
CA ASP A 454 -38.71 -32.09 -2.37
C ASP A 454 -39.59 -31.24 -1.42
N LYS A 455 -40.68 -30.70 -1.99
CA LYS A 455 -41.64 -29.87 -1.26
C LYS A 455 -42.36 -30.65 -0.16
N GLU A 456 -42.64 -31.93 -0.35
CA GLU A 456 -43.33 -32.74 0.67
C GLU A 456 -42.42 -33.00 1.86
N GLU A 457 -41.16 -33.32 1.61
CA GLU A 457 -40.15 -33.49 2.65
C GLU A 457 -39.98 -32.19 3.44
N LEU A 458 -39.83 -31.07 2.74
CA LEU A 458 -39.66 -29.76 3.37
C LEU A 458 -40.88 -29.36 4.22
N GLN A 459 -42.09 -29.65 3.75
CA GLN A 459 -43.31 -29.43 4.53
C GLN A 459 -43.39 -30.31 5.78
N LYS A 460 -42.98 -31.58 5.70
CA LYS A 460 -42.95 -32.48 6.87
C LYS A 460 -41.99 -31.98 7.94
N ILE A 461 -40.81 -31.50 7.54
CA ILE A 461 -39.82 -30.90 8.46
C ILE A 461 -40.39 -29.62 9.09
N CYS A 462 -40.95 -28.72 8.28
CA CYS A 462 -41.55 -27.48 8.79
C CYS A 462 -42.70 -27.75 9.78
N ARG A 463 -43.58 -28.73 9.51
CA ARG A 463 -44.65 -29.12 10.45
C ARG A 463 -44.07 -29.59 11.79
N ARG A 464 -43.08 -30.48 11.76
CA ARG A 464 -42.43 -31.00 12.97
C ARG A 464 -41.82 -29.88 13.82
N ILE A 465 -41.19 -28.89 13.19
CA ILE A 465 -40.62 -27.72 13.87
C ILE A 465 -41.72 -26.87 14.50
N VAL A 466 -42.82 -26.61 13.77
CA VAL A 466 -43.97 -25.85 14.26
C VAL A 466 -44.64 -26.56 15.44
N ASP A 467 -44.83 -27.88 15.36
CA ASP A 467 -45.46 -28.69 16.40
C ASP A 467 -44.59 -28.80 17.67
N SER A 468 -43.26 -28.75 17.53
CA SER A 468 -42.32 -28.78 18.65
C SER A 468 -42.08 -27.42 19.32
N HIS A 469 -42.57 -26.32 18.73
CA HIS A 469 -42.37 -24.95 19.22
C HIS A 469 -43.71 -24.17 19.36
N PRO A 470 -44.67 -24.67 20.16
CA PRO A 470 -46.01 -24.09 20.23
C PRO A 470 -46.05 -22.67 20.82
N GLU A 471 -45.11 -22.33 21.72
CA GLU A 471 -45.01 -20.99 22.32
C GLU A 471 -44.64 -19.93 21.28
N GLU A 472 -43.63 -20.22 20.45
CA GLU A 472 -43.21 -19.37 19.34
C GLU A 472 -44.35 -19.13 18.34
N VAL A 473 -45.10 -20.19 18.01
CA VAL A 473 -46.25 -20.11 17.10
C VAL A 473 -47.34 -19.19 17.66
N GLN A 474 -47.64 -19.28 18.97
CA GLN A 474 -48.59 -18.37 19.61
C GLN A 474 -48.13 -16.91 19.57
N ILE A 475 -46.84 -16.66 19.79
CA ILE A 475 -46.28 -15.30 19.73
C ILE A 475 -46.36 -14.72 18.31
N ILE A 476 -46.12 -15.55 17.29
CA ILE A 476 -46.27 -15.15 15.88
C ILE A 476 -47.73 -14.80 15.56
N ARG A 477 -48.69 -15.64 16.00
CA ARG A 477 -50.13 -15.40 15.83
C ARG A 477 -50.64 -14.14 16.54
N ARG A 478 -50.01 -13.76 17.65
CA ARG A 478 -50.27 -12.48 18.36
C ARG A 478 -49.68 -11.25 17.66
N GLY A 479 -49.03 -11.42 16.51
CA GLY A 479 -48.59 -10.33 15.64
C GLY A 479 -47.07 -10.07 15.63
N ASN A 480 -46.28 -10.75 16.46
CA ASN A 480 -44.84 -10.54 16.48
C ASN A 480 -44.11 -11.44 15.45
N LYS A 481 -44.14 -11.00 14.19
CA LYS A 481 -43.52 -11.72 13.06
C LYS A 481 -41.99 -11.87 13.17
N LYS A 482 -41.30 -11.18 14.08
CA LYS A 482 -39.84 -11.35 14.27
C LYS A 482 -39.46 -12.73 14.78
N VAL A 483 -40.37 -13.41 15.49
CA VAL A 483 -40.15 -14.76 16.05
C VAL A 483 -40.10 -15.83 14.95
N LEU A 484 -40.62 -15.56 13.75
CA LEU A 484 -40.49 -16.44 12.58
C LEU A 484 -39.02 -16.74 12.24
N ASN A 485 -38.11 -15.79 12.46
CA ASN A 485 -36.68 -15.99 12.22
C ASN A 485 -36.08 -17.07 13.16
N LYS A 486 -36.66 -17.28 14.34
CA LYS A 486 -36.23 -18.35 15.26
C LYS A 486 -36.61 -19.73 14.68
N LEU A 487 -37.85 -19.88 14.20
CA LEU A 487 -38.29 -21.10 13.51
C LEU A 487 -37.51 -21.36 12.22
N MET A 488 -37.17 -20.31 11.46
CA MET A 488 -36.27 -20.45 10.30
C MET A 488 -34.89 -20.99 10.71
N GLY A 489 -34.32 -20.50 11.81
CA GLY A 489 -33.04 -20.99 12.34
C GLY A 489 -33.12 -22.47 12.76
N GLU A 490 -34.24 -22.89 13.34
CA GLU A 490 -34.49 -24.28 13.71
C GLU A 490 -34.60 -25.20 12.49
N VAL A 491 -35.38 -24.80 11.47
CA VAL A 491 -35.46 -25.56 10.20
C VAL A 491 -34.08 -25.68 9.58
N GLN A 492 -33.32 -24.58 9.55
CA GLN A 492 -31.99 -24.57 8.95
C GLN A 492 -30.99 -25.44 9.73
N ARG A 493 -31.17 -25.59 11.05
CA ARG A 493 -30.40 -26.51 11.88
C ARG A 493 -30.75 -27.97 11.59
N GLU A 494 -32.04 -28.31 11.53
CA GLU A 494 -32.48 -29.69 11.24
C GLU A 494 -32.08 -30.12 9.81
N THR A 495 -32.19 -29.21 8.83
CA THR A 495 -31.80 -29.51 7.45
C THR A 495 -30.32 -29.32 7.15
N LYS A 496 -29.50 -28.94 8.15
CA LYS A 496 -28.07 -28.61 8.00
C LYS A 496 -27.80 -27.53 6.93
N GLY A 497 -28.72 -26.59 6.77
CA GLY A 497 -28.61 -25.51 5.79
C GLY A 497 -29.03 -25.89 4.37
N ARG A 498 -29.50 -27.11 4.11
CA ARG A 498 -29.75 -27.64 2.76
C ARG A 498 -31.06 -27.16 2.12
N THR A 499 -31.62 -26.05 2.56
CA THR A 499 -32.93 -25.57 2.14
C THR A 499 -32.85 -24.16 1.59
N ASP A 500 -33.77 -23.82 0.69
CA ASP A 500 -33.96 -22.45 0.23
C ASP A 500 -34.70 -21.65 1.32
N PRO A 501 -34.08 -20.62 1.93
CA PRO A 501 -34.70 -19.82 2.98
C PRO A 501 -35.99 -19.13 2.53
N VAL A 502 -36.11 -18.80 1.24
CA VAL A 502 -37.31 -18.15 0.69
C VAL A 502 -38.48 -19.12 0.70
N GLN A 503 -38.25 -20.37 0.27
CA GLN A 503 -39.27 -21.42 0.29
C GLN A 503 -39.66 -21.82 1.71
N VAL A 504 -38.68 -21.98 2.61
CA VAL A 504 -38.93 -22.29 4.03
C VAL A 504 -39.78 -21.20 4.67
N ARG A 505 -39.44 -19.93 4.47
CA ARG A 505 -40.22 -18.80 5.01
C ARG A 505 -41.66 -18.86 4.51
N ALA A 506 -41.89 -19.06 3.21
CA ALA A 506 -43.23 -19.12 2.65
C ALA A 506 -44.07 -20.28 3.19
N ILE A 507 -43.44 -21.44 3.46
CA ILE A 507 -44.11 -22.60 4.06
C ILE A 507 -44.45 -22.33 5.52
N LEU A 508 -43.49 -21.83 6.31
CA LEU A 508 -43.72 -21.51 7.72
C LEU A 508 -44.80 -20.45 7.88
N GLU A 509 -44.77 -19.36 7.09
CA GLU A 509 -45.78 -18.30 7.12
C GLU A 509 -47.19 -18.84 6.89
N LYS A 510 -47.38 -19.79 5.96
CA LYS A 510 -48.67 -20.46 5.73
C LYS A 510 -49.11 -21.40 6.86
N MET A 511 -48.18 -21.95 7.64
CA MET A 511 -48.50 -22.86 8.74
C MET A 511 -48.82 -22.13 10.04
N VAL A 512 -48.20 -20.97 10.26
CA VAL A 512 -48.33 -20.20 11.51
C VAL A 512 -49.33 -19.04 11.40
N SER A 513 -49.72 -18.64 10.19
CA SER A 513 -50.91 -17.82 9.92
C SER A 513 -52.17 -18.56 10.35
#